data_AF-A0A840QR54-F1
#
_entry.id   AF-A0A840QR54-F1
#
_cell.length_a   1.000
_cell.length_b   1.000
_cell.length_c   1.000
_cell.angle_alpha   90.00
_cell.angle_beta   90.00
_cell.angle_gamma   90.00
#
_symmetry.space_group_name_H-M   'P 1'
#
loop_
_entity.id
_entity.type
_entity.pdbx_description
1 polymer ?
#
loop_
_entity_poly.entity_id
_entity_poly.type
_entity_poly.pdbx_seq_one_letter_code
_entity_poly.pdbx_strand_id
1 'polypeptide(L)'
;MDQSILSGEVDAQSKEYVLRRVKHCETQSVLDAEQLEHLNHHIGQAVEADEEYILTVNDQIPVRLNREEMQQLLLEIRQIAEHIQ
;
A
#
# COMPACT_ATOMS: atom_id res chain seq x y z
N MET A 1 -13.79 13.19 -4.55
CA MET A 1 -13.99 11.77 -4.92
C MET A 1 -12.79 11.05 -4.33
N ASP A 2 -13.02 10.13 -3.41
CA ASP A 2 -11.98 9.44 -2.65
C ASP A 2 -11.24 8.48 -3.61
N GLN A 3 -10.09 8.92 -4.12
CA GLN A 3 -9.30 8.20 -5.16
C GLN A 3 -8.06 7.50 -4.58
N SER A 4 -7.96 7.42 -3.25
CA SER A 4 -6.83 6.75 -2.58
C SER A 4 -6.88 5.24 -2.79
N ILE A 5 -5.73 4.65 -3.10
CA ILE A 5 -5.57 3.20 -3.22
C ILE A 5 -5.53 2.57 -1.84
N LEU A 6 -4.96 3.25 -0.83
CA LEU A 6 -5.01 2.79 0.55
C LEU A 6 -5.97 3.65 1.36
N SER A 7 -6.76 3.02 2.22
CA SER A 7 -7.49 3.72 3.27
C SER A 7 -7.24 3.05 4.60
N GLY A 8 -7.01 3.86 5.62
CA GLY A 8 -6.56 3.39 6.92
C GLY A 8 -6.22 4.54 7.83
N GLU A 9 -5.66 4.20 8.98
CA GLU A 9 -5.25 5.17 9.99
C GLU A 9 -3.90 4.80 10.57
N VAL A 10 -3.12 5.83 10.92
CA VAL A 10 -1.85 5.65 11.63
C VAL A 10 -2.16 5.45 13.12
N ASP A 11 -1.70 4.34 13.67
CA ASP A 11 -1.67 4.13 15.11
C ASP A 11 -0.39 4.77 15.68
N ALA A 12 -0.56 5.93 16.31
CA ALA A 12 0.55 6.70 16.88
C ALA A 12 1.17 6.04 18.13
N GLN A 13 0.50 5.08 18.77
CA GLN A 13 1.06 4.36 19.92
C GLN A 13 2.04 3.28 19.46
N SER A 14 1.66 2.51 18.44
CA SER A 14 2.48 1.42 17.93
C SER A 14 3.41 1.81 16.78
N LYS A 15 3.26 3.02 16.20
CA LYS A 15 3.96 3.45 14.98
C LYS A 15 3.66 2.52 13.79
N GLU A 16 2.40 2.14 13.67
CA GLU A 16 1.93 1.22 12.64
C GLU A 16 0.81 1.88 11.83
N TYR A 17 0.63 1.41 10.60
CA TYR A 17 -0.50 1.81 9.77
C TYR A 17 -1.54 0.70 9.74
N VAL A 18 -2.74 1.00 10.23
CA VAL A 18 -3.88 0.09 10.19
C VAL A 18 -4.59 0.27 8.85
N LEU A 19 -4.26 -0.62 7.91
CA LEU A 19 -4.87 -0.68 6.60
C LEU A 19 -6.28 -1.27 6.70
N ARG A 20 -7.27 -0.48 6.30
CA ARG A 20 -8.69 -0.86 6.30
C ARG A 20 -9.26 -1.16 4.92
N ARG A 21 -8.63 -0.63 3.87
CA ARG A 21 -9.06 -0.84 2.49
C ARG A 21 -7.90 -0.71 1.54
N VAL A 22 -7.90 -1.58 0.54
CA VAL A 22 -7.10 -1.40 -0.67
C VAL A 22 -8.04 -1.29 -1.86
N LYS A 23 -8.06 -0.12 -2.52
CA LYS A 23 -8.86 0.17 -3.71
C LYS A 23 -10.35 -0.01 -3.40
N HIS A 24 -10.93 -1.14 -3.79
CA HIS A 24 -12.33 -1.51 -3.50
C HIS A 24 -12.46 -2.72 -2.56
N CYS A 25 -11.35 -3.28 -2.08
CA CYS A 25 -11.33 -4.43 -1.20
C CYS A 25 -11.16 -3.98 0.25
N GLU A 26 -12.15 -4.28 1.09
CA GLU A 26 -12.03 -4.10 2.53
C GLU A 26 -11.06 -5.13 3.11
N THR A 27 -10.15 -4.67 3.95
CA THR A 27 -9.12 -5.49 4.58
C THR A 27 -8.89 -5.01 6.00
N GLN A 28 -8.25 -5.83 6.83
CA GLN A 28 -7.74 -5.36 8.11
C GLN A 28 -6.35 -5.94 8.26
N SER A 29 -5.36 -5.12 7.95
CA SER A 29 -3.94 -5.49 8.02
C SER A 29 -3.19 -4.39 8.76
N VAL A 30 -2.14 -4.76 9.48
CA VAL A 30 -1.27 -3.81 10.16
C VAL A 30 0.05 -3.81 9.43
N LEU A 31 0.43 -2.66 8.89
CA LEU A 31 1.66 -2.44 8.15
C LEU A 31 2.61 -1.63 9.02
N ASP A 32 3.75 -2.21 9.37
CA ASP A 32 4.86 -1.49 9.98
C ASP A 32 5.77 -0.86 8.91
N ALA A 33 6.78 -0.11 9.35
CA ALA A 33 7.72 0.58 8.47
C ALA A 33 8.51 -0.36 7.55
N GLU A 34 8.90 -1.54 8.04
CA GLU A 34 9.60 -2.55 7.23
C GLU A 34 8.65 -3.07 6.15
N GLN A 35 7.42 -3.48 6.51
CA GLN A 35 6.43 -3.92 5.54
C GLN A 35 6.12 -2.87 4.46
N LEU A 36 6.01 -1.59 4.84
CA LEU A 36 5.83 -0.51 3.87
C LEU A 36 7.05 -0.32 2.96
N GLU A 37 8.26 -0.42 3.49
CA GLU A 37 9.49 -0.31 2.69
C GLU A 37 9.58 -1.46 1.68
N HIS A 38 9.29 -2.69 2.11
CA HIS A 38 9.23 -3.86 1.23
C HIS A 38 8.21 -3.65 0.11
N LEU A 39 6.98 -3.23 0.43
CA LEU A 39 5.95 -2.96 -0.57
C LEU A 39 6.38 -1.86 -1.57
N ASN A 40 6.93 -0.76 -1.07
CA ASN A 40 7.44 0.34 -1.89
C ASN A 40 8.54 -0.14 -2.86
N HIS A 41 9.46 -0.98 -2.38
CA HIS A 41 10.50 -1.57 -3.21
C HIS A 41 9.94 -2.48 -4.30
N HIS A 42 9.06 -3.42 -3.95
CA HIS A 42 8.49 -4.38 -4.89
C HIS A 42 7.65 -3.70 -5.97
N ILE A 43 6.80 -2.74 -5.58
CA ILE A 43 5.98 -1.99 -6.54
C ILE A 43 6.87 -1.08 -7.41
N GLY A 44 7.91 -0.47 -6.83
CA GLY A 44 8.87 0.34 -7.56
C GLY A 44 9.55 -0.44 -8.69
N GLN A 45 10.03 -1.65 -8.39
CA GLN A 45 10.63 -2.53 -9.39
C GLN A 45 9.65 -2.89 -10.51
N ALA A 46 8.39 -3.20 -10.18
CA ALA A 46 7.37 -3.51 -11.18
C ALA A 46 7.06 -2.31 -12.10
N VAL A 47 6.99 -1.10 -11.53
CA VAL A 47 6.80 0.14 -12.30
C VAL A 47 7.98 0.40 -13.25
N GLU A 48 9.21 0.16 -12.80
CA GLU A 48 10.41 0.31 -13.64
C GLU A 48 10.47 -0.74 -14.77
N ALA A 49 9.99 -1.96 -14.51
CA ALA A 49 9.91 -3.04 -15.49
C ALA A 49 8.74 -2.89 -16.49
N ASP A 50 7.86 -1.88 -16.29
CA ASP A 50 6.59 -1.70 -17.03
C ASP A 50 5.69 -2.95 -16.95
N GLU A 51 5.75 -3.64 -15.82
CA GLU A 51 4.98 -4.86 -15.54
C GLU A 51 3.78 -4.56 -14.63
N GLU A 52 2.73 -5.35 -14.77
CA GLU A 52 1.55 -5.23 -13.91
C GLU A 52 1.81 -5.89 -12.55
N TYR A 53 1.53 -5.18 -11.46
CA TYR A 53 1.71 -5.71 -10.12
C TYR A 53 0.40 -6.28 -9.58
N ILE A 54 0.48 -7.48 -9.01
CA ILE A 54 -0.61 -8.13 -8.27
C ILE A 54 -0.28 -8.05 -6.79
N LEU A 55 -0.98 -7.17 -6.08
CA LEU A 55 -0.91 -7.09 -4.63
C LEU A 55 -1.87 -8.11 -4.02
N THR A 56 -1.38 -9.01 -3.19
CA THR A 56 -2.25 -9.94 -2.45
C THR A 56 -2.67 -9.32 -1.12
N VAL A 57 -3.97 -9.08 -0.97
CA VAL A 57 -4.56 -8.53 0.25
C VAL A 57 -5.03 -9.70 1.15
N ASN A 58 -4.63 -9.71 2.43
CA ASN A 58 -4.88 -10.79 3.40
C ASN A 58 -4.55 -12.20 2.87
N ASP A 59 -3.47 -12.34 2.09
CA ASP A 59 -3.02 -13.59 1.47
C ASP A 59 -4.06 -14.34 0.60
N GLN A 60 -5.21 -13.72 0.32
CA GLN A 60 -6.36 -14.38 -0.30
C GLN A 60 -6.94 -13.63 -1.50
N ILE A 61 -6.77 -12.30 -1.57
CA ILE A 61 -7.41 -11.47 -2.59
C ILE A 61 -6.36 -10.80 -3.47
N PRO A 62 -6.14 -11.28 -4.71
CA PRO A 62 -5.24 -10.60 -5.65
C PRO A 62 -5.91 -9.34 -6.20
N VAL A 63 -5.28 -8.19 -5.94
CA VAL A 63 -5.67 -6.89 -6.48
C VAL A 63 -4.66 -6.50 -7.55
N ARG A 64 -5.15 -6.45 -8.79
CA ARG A 64 -4.34 -5.97 -9.92
C ARG A 64 -4.32 -4.45 -9.92
N LEU A 65 -3.11 -3.91 -9.97
CA LEU A 65 -2.83 -2.48 -10.05
C LEU A 65 -2.28 -2.16 -11.43
N ASN A 66 -2.86 -1.15 -12.08
CA ASN A 66 -2.28 -0.59 -13.30
C ASN A 66 -1.13 0.37 -12.96
N ARG A 67 -0.43 0.88 -13.98
CA ARG A 67 0.73 1.75 -13.80
C ARG A 67 0.44 3.02 -13.01
N GLU A 68 -0.68 3.68 -13.28
CA GLU A 68 -1.08 4.91 -12.58
C GLU A 68 -1.40 4.62 -11.12
N GLU A 69 -2.09 3.51 -10.85
CA GLU A 69 -2.43 3.05 -9.50
C GLU A 69 -1.20 2.65 -8.71
N MET A 70 -0.22 1.99 -9.34
CA MET A 70 1.05 1.66 -8.71
C MET A 70 1.83 2.93 -8.32
N GLN A 71 1.87 3.94 -9.20
CA GLN A 71 2.51 5.21 -8.90
C GLN A 71 1.80 5.96 -7.76
N GLN A 72 0.47 5.96 -7.75
CA GLN A 72 -0.30 6.52 -6.64
C GLN A 72 -0.04 5.77 -5.33
N LEU A 73 -0.07 4.44 -5.37
CA LEU A 73 0.19 3.60 -4.20
C LEU A 73 1.59 3.83 -3.63
N LEU A 74 2.61 3.96 -4.49
CA LEU A 74 3.98 4.30 -4.07
C LEU A 74 4.04 5.65 -3.34
N LEU A 75 3.31 6.64 -3.84
CA LEU A 75 3.25 7.96 -3.20
C LEU A 75 2.55 7.87 -1.83
N GLU A 76 1.43 7.16 -1.73
CA GLU A 76 0.71 6.98 -0.47
C GLU A 76 1.53 6.22 0.56
N ILE A 77 2.19 5.12 0.17
CA ILE A 77 3.07 4.35 1.05
C ILE A 77 4.20 5.22 1.61
N ARG A 78 4.83 6.07 0.78
CA ARG A 78 5.88 6.98 1.24
C ARG A 78 5.35 8.00 2.26
N GLN A 79 4.20 8.61 1.97
CA GLN A 79 3.58 9.55 2.91
C GLN A 79 3.25 8.87 4.24
N ILE A 80 2.69 7.66 4.21
CA ILE A 80 2.39 6.89 5.42
C ILE A 80 3.68 6.58 6.19
N ALA A 81 4.73 6.10 5.50
CA ALA A 81 6.02 5.81 6.10
C ALA A 81 6.59 7.03 6.84
N GLU A 82 6.57 8.21 6.22
CA GLU A 82 7.01 9.46 6.86
C GLU A 82 6.21 9.82 8.13
N HIS A 83 4.97 9.37 8.26
CA HIS A 83 4.14 9.61 9.44
C HIS A 83 4.31 8.58 10.57
N ILE A 84 4.82 7.38 10.27
CA ILE A 84 5.06 6.33 11.27
C ILE A 84 6.52 6.24 11.75
N GLN A 85 7.47 6.90 11.07
CA GLN A 85 8.89 6.93 11.45
C GLN A 85 9.16 7.60 12.81
#